data_AF-A0AAN9BWE0-F1
#
_entry.id   AF-A0AAN9BWE0-F1
#
_cell.length_a   1.000
_cell.length_b   1.000
_cell.length_c   1.000
_cell.angle_alpha   90.00
_cell.angle_beta   90.00
_cell.angle_gamma   90.00
#
_symmetry.space_group_name_H-M   'P 1'
#
loop_
_entity.id
_entity.type
_entity.pdbx_description
1 polymer ?
#
loop_
_entity_poly.entity_id
_entity_poly.type
_entity_poly.pdbx_seq_one_letter_code
_entity_poly.pdbx_strand_id
1 'polypeptide(L)'
;MSVRLAAQVLSRSVGLVMQSYGSEECQETAKFILYMDRFFDCLNGRSASEAAEKKKPDLRPYTHKDDPRFEFFDEFLTYLNEWKASVLTRQGNFTQIEKSKMFLTHQTFKGLVMTIKSFKEVVPFLFDNGVDFVLSNKFCQDPLEAHFGRHRGFDQRSDNPTLHVFGYQENKIRLQRSLAMIITPKGNVEKKKRKNEPVVISTSPLKKRKL
;
A
#
# COMPACT_ATOMS: atom_id res chain seq x y z
N MET A 1 -2.74 -16.19 2.05
CA MET A 1 -3.23 -15.04 2.84
C MET A 1 -3.87 -14.04 1.88
N SER A 2 -5.07 -13.53 2.15
CA SER A 2 -5.81 -12.67 1.20
C SER A 2 -6.09 -11.30 1.81
N VAL A 3 -5.23 -10.32 1.48
CA VAL A 3 -5.42 -8.90 1.88
C VAL A 3 -6.73 -8.34 1.32
N ARG A 4 -7.19 -8.85 0.16
CA ARG A 4 -8.45 -8.44 -0.46
C ARG A 4 -9.64 -8.61 0.47
N LEU A 5 -9.74 -9.75 1.17
CA LEU A 5 -10.86 -10.02 2.08
C LEU A 5 -10.83 -9.07 3.27
N ALA A 6 -9.64 -8.84 3.86
CA ALA A 6 -9.49 -7.89 4.96
C ALA A 6 -9.89 -6.46 4.55
N ALA A 7 -9.45 -5.99 3.38
CA ALA A 7 -9.81 -4.68 2.85
C ALA A 7 -11.30 -4.54 2.53
N GLN A 8 -11.97 -5.63 2.14
CA GLN A 8 -13.42 -5.62 1.90
C GLN A 8 -14.22 -5.56 3.20
N VAL A 9 -13.78 -6.29 4.24
CA VAL A 9 -14.40 -6.28 5.57
C VAL A 9 -14.23 -4.91 6.23
N LEU A 10 -13.02 -4.34 6.19
CA LEU A 10 -12.71 -3.04 6.75
C LEU A 10 -12.90 -1.92 5.72
N SER A 11 -14.04 -1.89 5.03
CA SER A 11 -14.32 -0.94 3.96
C SER A 11 -15.26 0.18 4.40
N ARG A 12 -15.17 1.32 3.71
CA ARG A 12 -16.08 2.46 3.90
C ARG A 12 -17.56 2.05 3.84
N SER A 13 -17.93 1.19 2.88
CA SER A 13 -19.30 0.71 2.72
C SER A 13 -19.79 -0.06 3.94
N VAL A 14 -18.95 -0.94 4.50
CA VAL A 14 -19.32 -1.71 5.69
C VAL A 14 -19.48 -0.79 6.90
N GLY A 15 -18.55 0.14 7.09
CA GLY A 15 -18.63 1.14 8.17
C GLY A 15 -19.89 2.00 8.08
N LEU A 16 -20.24 2.50 6.89
CA LEU A 16 -21.44 3.32 6.70
C LEU A 16 -22.74 2.53 6.91
N VAL A 17 -22.82 1.29 6.41
CA VAL A 17 -23.99 0.42 6.64
C VAL A 17 -24.16 0.18 8.14
N MET A 18 -23.07 -0.08 8.85
CA MET A 18 -23.14 -0.34 10.29
C MET A 18 -23.48 0.92 11.11
N GLN A 19 -23.05 2.10 10.69
CA GLN A 19 -23.54 3.36 11.30
C GLN A 19 -25.04 3.58 11.07
N SER A 20 -25.52 3.25 9.87
CA SER A 20 -26.88 3.56 9.43
C SER A 20 -27.92 2.57 9.95
N TYR A 21 -27.54 1.30 10.07
CA TYR A 21 -28.47 0.19 10.36
C TYR A 21 -28.04 -0.65 11.56
N GLY A 22 -26.86 -0.41 12.13
CA GLY A 22 -26.38 -1.12 13.32
C GLY A 22 -27.06 -0.64 14.60
N SER A 23 -27.00 -1.46 15.63
CA SER A 23 -27.39 -1.04 16.98
C SER A 23 -26.40 -0.01 17.55
N GLU A 24 -26.74 0.62 18.67
CA GLU A 24 -25.86 1.56 19.36
C GLU A 24 -24.51 0.93 19.73
N GLU A 25 -24.51 -0.36 20.10
CA GLU A 25 -23.31 -1.15 20.39
C GLU A 25 -22.36 -1.28 19.19
N CYS A 26 -22.87 -1.16 17.96
CA CYS A 26 -22.08 -1.27 16.75
C CYS A 26 -21.35 0.03 16.37
N GLN A 27 -21.70 1.17 16.97
CA GLN A 27 -21.21 2.49 16.53
C GLN A 27 -19.68 2.61 16.65
N GLU A 28 -19.09 2.15 17.76
CA GLU A 28 -17.63 2.16 17.93
C GLU A 28 -16.91 1.22 16.96
N THR A 29 -17.53 0.07 16.64
CA THR A 29 -16.99 -0.83 15.62
C THR A 29 -17.05 -0.17 14.24
N ALA A 30 -18.08 0.63 13.96
CA ALA A 30 -18.24 1.29 12.69
C ALA A 30 -17.21 2.41 12.53
N LYS A 31 -16.98 3.18 13.60
CA LYS A 31 -15.90 4.16 13.70
C LYS A 31 -14.54 3.52 13.44
N PHE A 32 -14.24 2.38 14.09
CA PHE A 32 -13.01 1.62 13.83
C PHE A 32 -12.85 1.25 12.36
N ILE A 33 -13.89 0.68 11.74
CA ILE A 33 -13.86 0.27 10.32
C ILE A 33 -13.58 1.48 9.41
N LEU A 34 -14.24 2.61 9.65
CA LEU A 34 -14.06 3.82 8.85
C LEU A 34 -12.65 4.41 9.01
N TYR A 35 -12.11 4.44 10.23
CA TYR A 35 -10.74 4.87 10.47
C TYR A 35 -9.73 3.95 9.81
N MET A 36 -9.93 2.64 9.86
CA MET A 36 -9.05 1.68 9.19
C MET A 36 -9.11 1.79 7.66
N ASP A 37 -10.29 1.96 7.06
CA ASP A 37 -10.44 2.18 5.60
C ASP A 37 -9.69 3.45 5.17
N ARG A 38 -9.91 4.55 5.90
CA ARG A 38 -9.26 5.84 5.61
C ARG A 38 -7.74 5.76 5.80
N PHE A 39 -7.26 5.16 6.88
CA PHE A 39 -5.84 4.90 7.11
C PHE A 39 -5.20 4.09 5.98
N PHE A 40 -5.88 3.03 5.53
CA PHE A 40 -5.38 2.20 4.44
C PHE A 40 -5.33 2.96 3.12
N ASP A 41 -6.36 3.74 2.79
CA ASP A 41 -6.38 4.56 1.57
C ASP A 41 -5.25 5.62 1.59
N CYS A 42 -5.05 6.32 2.71
CA CYS A 42 -3.96 7.30 2.86
C CYS A 42 -2.58 6.71 2.54
N LEU A 43 -2.38 5.41 2.78
CA LEU A 43 -1.11 4.71 2.60
C LEU A 43 -1.03 3.84 1.35
N ASN A 44 -2.04 3.87 0.47
CA ASN A 44 -2.10 2.97 -0.69
C ASN A 44 -2.42 3.68 -2.01
N GLY A 45 -2.10 4.97 -2.14
CA GLY A 45 -2.26 5.72 -3.38
C GLY A 45 -1.25 5.28 -4.45
N ARG A 46 -1.73 4.80 -5.61
CA ARG A 46 -0.88 4.23 -6.68
C ARG A 46 -0.71 5.17 -7.87
N SER A 47 -1.67 6.03 -8.14
CA SER A 47 -1.64 6.98 -9.25
C SER A 47 -2.44 8.25 -8.94
N ALA A 48 -2.24 9.28 -9.76
CA ALA A 48 -3.03 10.51 -9.67
C ALA A 48 -4.51 10.34 -10.09
N SER A 49 -4.82 9.34 -10.93
CA SER A 49 -6.19 9.11 -11.43
C SER A 49 -7.03 8.20 -10.52
N GLU A 50 -6.39 7.34 -9.74
CA GLU A 50 -7.06 6.31 -8.93
C GLU A 50 -8.09 6.90 -7.96
N ALA A 51 -7.74 8.02 -7.33
CA ALA A 51 -8.64 8.72 -6.41
C ALA A 51 -9.93 9.20 -7.09
N ALA A 52 -9.84 9.68 -8.33
CA ALA A 52 -10.98 10.14 -9.11
C ALA A 52 -11.86 8.97 -9.57
N GLU A 53 -11.23 7.91 -10.10
CA GLU A 53 -11.91 6.70 -10.57
C GLU A 53 -12.68 6.00 -9.44
N LYS A 54 -12.05 5.87 -8.27
CA LYS A 54 -12.63 5.19 -7.09
C LYS A 54 -13.44 6.12 -6.20
N LYS A 55 -13.51 7.42 -6.51
CA LYS A 55 -14.16 8.46 -5.69
C LYS A 55 -13.68 8.45 -4.22
N LYS A 56 -12.39 8.18 -4.02
CA LYS A 56 -11.72 8.08 -2.71
C LYS A 56 -10.62 9.14 -2.63
N PRO A 57 -10.88 10.30 -2.01
CA PRO A 57 -9.92 11.42 -2.00
C PRO A 57 -8.63 11.09 -1.23
N ASP A 58 -8.70 10.21 -0.23
CA ASP A 58 -7.55 9.82 0.58
C ASP A 58 -6.49 9.03 -0.22
N LEU A 59 -6.85 8.46 -1.39
CA LEU A 59 -5.92 7.80 -2.33
C LEU A 59 -5.08 8.76 -3.17
N ARG A 60 -5.30 10.08 -3.09
CA ARG A 60 -4.55 11.06 -3.89
C ARG A 60 -3.06 10.99 -3.55
N PRO A 61 -2.16 11.26 -4.52
CA PRO A 61 -0.76 11.52 -4.20
C PRO A 61 -0.65 12.65 -3.17
N TYR A 62 0.33 12.58 -2.28
CA TYR A 62 0.69 13.73 -1.46
C TYR A 62 1.40 14.72 -2.36
N THR A 63 1.03 16.00 -2.29
CA THR A 63 1.61 17.07 -3.11
C THR A 63 2.09 18.26 -2.29
N HIS A 64 1.96 18.18 -0.97
CA HIS A 64 2.36 19.24 -0.06
C HIS A 64 2.81 18.65 1.28
N LYS A 65 3.74 19.33 1.96
CA LYS A 65 4.26 18.96 3.29
C LYS A 65 3.23 19.15 4.41
N ASP A 66 2.28 20.04 4.22
CA ASP A 66 1.18 20.32 5.15
C ASP A 66 -0.12 19.70 4.61
N ASP A 67 -0.10 18.40 4.30
CA ASP A 67 -1.27 17.69 3.79
C ASP A 67 -2.29 17.47 4.92
N PRO A 68 -3.58 17.79 4.74
CA PRO A 68 -4.60 17.67 5.80
C PRO A 68 -4.80 16.23 6.28
N ARG A 69 -4.38 15.21 5.51
CA ARG A 69 -4.41 13.82 5.97
C ARG A 69 -3.48 13.56 7.15
N PHE A 70 -2.49 14.42 7.39
CA PHE A 70 -1.63 14.32 8.58
C PHE A 70 -2.37 14.64 9.88
N GLU A 71 -3.39 15.49 9.84
CA GLU A 71 -4.27 15.74 11.00
C GLU A 71 -5.09 14.49 11.33
N PHE A 72 -5.60 13.81 10.31
CA PHE A 72 -6.29 12.53 10.49
C PHE A 72 -5.39 11.46 11.12
N PHE A 73 -4.10 11.44 10.79
CA PHE A 73 -3.17 10.53 11.45
C PHE A 73 -3.01 10.82 12.95
N ASP A 74 -3.04 12.08 13.37
CA ASP A 74 -3.03 12.44 14.80
C ASP A 74 -4.33 12.06 15.50
N GLU A 75 -5.47 12.28 14.84
CA GLU A 75 -6.78 11.82 15.30
C GLU A 75 -6.80 10.29 15.48
N PHE A 76 -6.28 9.56 14.49
CA PHE A 76 -6.26 8.10 14.53
C PHE A 76 -5.31 7.56 15.60
N LEU A 77 -4.13 8.19 15.80
CA LEU A 77 -3.23 7.85 16.91
C LEU A 77 -3.89 8.10 18.27
N THR A 78 -4.59 9.22 18.41
CA THR A 78 -5.31 9.57 19.64
C THR A 78 -6.36 8.51 19.94
N TYR A 79 -7.18 8.16 18.94
CA TYR A 79 -8.16 7.08 19.05
C TYR A 79 -7.56 5.73 19.48
N LEU A 80 -6.43 5.31 18.89
CA LEU A 80 -5.78 4.06 19.26
C LEU A 80 -5.26 4.07 20.72
N ASN A 81 -4.76 5.23 21.19
CA ASN A 81 -4.30 5.38 22.56
C ASN A 81 -5.46 5.39 23.56
N GLU A 82 -6.56 6.06 23.23
CA GLU A 82 -7.78 6.09 24.03
C GLU A 82 -8.41 4.70 24.12
N TRP A 83 -8.48 3.96 23.01
CA TRP A 83 -8.94 2.56 23.02
C TRP A 83 -8.04 1.67 23.89
N LYS A 84 -6.72 1.83 23.81
CA LYS A 84 -5.80 1.09 24.68
C LYS A 84 -6.02 1.44 26.15
N ALA A 85 -6.18 2.72 26.48
CA ALA A 85 -6.43 3.18 27.83
C ALA A 85 -7.76 2.62 28.36
N SER A 86 -8.83 2.63 27.56
CA SER A 86 -10.14 2.12 27.96
C SER A 86 -10.14 0.64 28.29
N VAL A 87 -9.33 -0.17 27.60
CA VAL A 87 -9.13 -1.59 27.92
C VAL A 87 -8.37 -1.78 29.24
N LEU A 88 -7.38 -0.93 29.53
CA LEU A 88 -6.60 -1.00 30.76
C LEU A 88 -7.44 -0.60 31.98
N THR A 89 -8.20 0.49 31.87
CA THR A 89 -9.05 1.05 32.93
C THR A 89 -10.42 0.41 33.01
N ARG A 90 -10.73 -0.60 32.18
CA ARG A 90 -12.03 -1.26 32.15
C ARG A 90 -12.35 -1.88 33.51
N GLN A 91 -13.49 -1.48 34.08
CA GLN A 91 -14.01 -2.04 35.33
C GLN A 91 -14.44 -3.49 35.12
N GLY A 92 -14.14 -4.35 36.09
CA GLY A 92 -14.40 -5.79 36.06
C GLY A 92 -13.15 -6.62 36.36
N ASN A 93 -13.33 -7.82 36.91
CA ASN A 93 -12.25 -8.75 37.25
C ASN A 93 -11.74 -9.49 35.98
N PHE A 94 -11.26 -8.74 35.00
CA PHE A 94 -10.68 -9.30 33.78
C PHE A 94 -9.23 -9.69 33.99
N THR A 95 -8.90 -10.91 33.60
CA THR A 95 -7.52 -11.40 33.53
C THR A 95 -6.74 -10.65 32.45
N GLN A 96 -5.40 -10.69 32.53
CA GLN A 96 -4.55 -10.09 31.51
C GLN A 96 -4.76 -10.70 30.12
N ILE A 97 -5.08 -12.00 30.05
CA ILE A 97 -5.38 -12.70 28.79
C ILE A 97 -6.67 -12.16 28.17
N GLU A 98 -7.71 -11.95 28.97
CA GLU A 98 -8.97 -11.38 28.47
C GLU A 98 -8.77 -9.94 27.98
N LYS A 99 -8.05 -9.11 28.75
CA LYS A 99 -7.70 -7.75 28.32
C LYS A 99 -6.91 -7.75 27.01
N SER A 100 -6.00 -8.72 26.82
CA SER A 100 -5.22 -8.84 25.58
C SER A 100 -6.08 -9.18 24.35
N LYS A 101 -7.23 -9.82 24.52
CA LYS A 101 -8.19 -10.12 23.45
C LYS A 101 -9.09 -8.93 23.09
N MET A 102 -9.21 -7.95 23.98
CA MET A 102 -10.05 -6.75 23.79
C MET A 102 -9.35 -5.64 23.00
N PHE A 103 -8.07 -5.79 22.72
CA PHE A 103 -7.26 -4.82 22.00
C PHE A 103 -6.47 -5.49 20.88
N LEU A 104 -5.86 -4.67 20.02
CA LEU A 104 -4.89 -5.14 19.03
C LEU A 104 -3.70 -5.83 19.72
N THR A 105 -3.08 -6.77 19.02
CA THR A 105 -1.82 -7.34 19.50
C THR A 105 -0.77 -6.22 19.65
N HIS A 106 0.14 -6.39 20.60
CA HIS A 106 1.19 -5.41 20.85
C HIS A 106 2.01 -5.11 19.59
N GLN A 107 2.28 -6.13 18.76
CA GLN A 107 3.00 -6.00 17.50
C GLN A 107 2.21 -5.16 16.48
N THR A 108 0.92 -5.43 16.31
CA THR A 108 0.07 -4.65 15.39
C THR A 108 -0.06 -3.20 15.83
N PHE A 109 -0.31 -2.95 17.11
CA PHE A 109 -0.40 -1.58 17.63
C PHE A 109 0.92 -0.81 17.43
N LYS A 110 2.05 -1.42 17.79
CA LYS A 110 3.37 -0.79 17.58
C LYS A 110 3.63 -0.55 16.10
N GLY A 111 3.27 -1.49 15.24
CA GLY A 111 3.38 -1.36 13.79
C GLY A 111 2.60 -0.16 13.24
N LEU A 112 1.34 -0.02 13.64
CA LEU A 112 0.49 1.13 13.24
C LEU A 112 1.11 2.46 13.70
N VAL A 113 1.50 2.55 14.97
CA VAL A 113 2.10 3.78 15.52
C VAL A 113 3.39 4.15 14.79
N MET A 114 4.27 3.16 14.55
CA MET A 114 5.51 3.38 13.81
C MET A 114 5.25 3.82 12.37
N THR A 115 4.35 3.14 11.65
CA THR A 115 4.00 3.50 10.27
C THR A 115 3.50 4.93 10.19
N ILE A 116 2.60 5.34 11.08
CA ILE A 116 2.06 6.71 11.10
C ILE A 116 3.16 7.74 11.34
N LYS A 117 3.97 7.55 12.39
CA LYS A 117 5.04 8.50 12.75
C LYS A 117 6.09 8.60 11.65
N SER A 118 6.60 7.45 11.18
CA SER A 118 7.61 7.41 10.12
C SER A 118 7.09 8.04 8.83
N PHE A 119 5.83 7.79 8.44
CA PHE A 119 5.27 8.36 7.22
C PHE A 119 5.08 9.88 7.33
N LYS A 120 4.63 10.37 8.49
CA LYS A 120 4.52 11.82 8.79
C LYS A 120 5.87 12.54 8.76
N GLU A 121 6.97 11.87 9.05
CA GLU A 121 8.32 12.46 8.97
C GLU A 121 8.91 12.36 7.56
N VAL A 122 8.77 11.19 6.92
CA VAL A 122 9.37 10.93 5.60
C VAL A 122 8.75 11.78 4.50
N VAL A 123 7.44 11.99 4.50
CA VAL A 123 6.78 12.74 3.42
C VAL A 123 7.22 14.21 3.37
N PRO A 124 7.18 14.99 4.46
CA PRO A 124 7.74 16.34 4.48
C PRO A 124 9.22 16.38 4.12
N PHE A 125 10.02 15.43 4.65
CA PHE A 125 11.44 15.32 4.31
C PHE A 125 11.66 15.16 2.80
N LEU A 126 10.85 14.35 2.11
CA LEU A 126 10.96 14.18 0.65
C LEU A 126 10.65 15.49 -0.10
N PHE A 127 9.66 16.25 0.36
CA PHE A 127 9.35 17.57 -0.23
C PHE A 127 10.47 18.57 -0.03
N ASP A 128 11.06 18.62 1.17
CA ASP A 128 12.20 19.49 1.46
C ASP A 128 13.44 19.13 0.60
N ASN A 129 13.50 17.89 0.09
CA ASN A 129 14.54 17.41 -0.83
C ASN A 129 14.13 17.47 -2.32
N GLY A 130 13.08 18.21 -2.68
CA GLY A 130 12.71 18.50 -4.06
C GLY A 130 11.89 17.43 -4.78
N VAL A 131 11.20 16.55 -4.05
CA VAL A 131 10.23 15.62 -4.63
C VAL A 131 8.90 16.33 -4.91
N ASP A 132 8.40 16.29 -6.15
CA ASP A 132 7.17 17.00 -6.55
C ASP A 132 5.88 16.41 -5.92
N PHE A 133 5.83 15.08 -5.79
CA PHE A 133 4.70 14.37 -5.21
C PHE A 133 5.14 13.00 -4.68
N VAL A 134 4.38 12.47 -3.72
CA VAL A 134 4.65 11.19 -3.09
C VAL A 134 3.48 10.23 -3.29
N LEU A 135 3.78 9.05 -3.84
CA LEU A 135 2.85 7.93 -3.95
C LEU A 135 3.04 6.98 -2.76
N SER A 136 2.05 6.91 -1.88
CA SER A 136 2.18 6.14 -0.63
C SER A 136 2.32 4.63 -0.84
N ASN A 137 1.80 4.09 -1.95
CA ASN A 137 2.02 2.68 -2.31
C ASN A 137 3.50 2.33 -2.55
N LYS A 138 4.41 3.30 -2.71
CA LYS A 138 5.85 3.02 -2.88
C LYS A 138 6.55 2.61 -1.58
N PHE A 139 5.91 2.78 -0.43
CA PHE A 139 6.46 2.39 0.87
C PHE A 139 6.01 1.00 1.34
N CYS A 140 5.28 0.24 0.51
CA CYS A 140 4.89 -1.14 0.83
C CYS A 140 5.78 -2.17 0.12
N GLN A 141 5.76 -3.40 0.64
CA GLN A 141 6.52 -4.52 0.09
C GLN A 141 5.76 -5.29 -0.99
N ASP A 142 4.57 -4.84 -1.41
CA ASP A 142 3.76 -5.49 -2.47
C ASP A 142 4.56 -5.78 -3.75
N PRO A 143 5.43 -4.88 -4.26
CA PRO A 143 6.23 -5.18 -5.45
C PRO A 143 7.19 -6.36 -5.24
N LEU A 144 7.72 -6.53 -4.03
CA LEU A 144 8.59 -7.64 -3.64
C LEU A 144 7.78 -8.94 -3.53
N GLU A 145 6.60 -8.90 -2.89
CA GLU A 145 5.70 -10.06 -2.83
C GLU A 145 5.25 -10.50 -4.24
N ALA A 146 4.95 -9.54 -5.12
CA ALA A 146 4.63 -9.81 -6.52
C ALA A 146 5.84 -10.37 -7.30
N HIS A 147 7.07 -10.03 -6.91
CA HIS A 147 8.28 -10.66 -7.45
C HIS A 147 8.37 -12.12 -7.01
N PHE A 148 8.16 -12.42 -5.73
CA PHE A 148 8.12 -13.80 -5.24
C PHE A 148 6.97 -14.62 -5.84
N GLY A 149 5.82 -14.00 -6.08
CA GLY A 149 4.70 -14.61 -6.80
C GLY A 149 5.10 -15.03 -8.22
N ARG A 150 5.91 -14.22 -8.92
CA ARG A 150 6.45 -14.57 -10.24
C ARG A 150 7.38 -15.78 -10.18
N HIS A 151 8.25 -15.86 -9.18
CA HIS A 151 9.10 -17.04 -8.96
C HIS A 151 8.28 -18.33 -8.83
N ARG A 152 7.25 -18.30 -7.97
CA ARG A 152 6.36 -19.46 -7.78
C ARG A 152 5.54 -19.79 -9.03
N GLY A 153 5.15 -18.77 -9.81
CA GLY A 153 4.40 -18.96 -11.05
C GLY A 153 5.21 -19.49 -12.24
N PHE A 154 6.54 -19.57 -12.17
CA PHE A 154 7.36 -20.05 -13.30
C PHE A 154 7.24 -21.55 -13.55
N ASP A 155 6.99 -22.31 -12.50
CA ASP A 155 7.02 -23.76 -12.55
C ASP A 155 5.70 -24.27 -11.97
N GLN A 156 4.75 -24.57 -12.85
CA GLN A 156 3.32 -24.74 -12.57
C GLN A 156 3.00 -25.65 -11.36
N ARG A 157 3.91 -26.57 -11.02
CA ARG A 157 3.77 -27.53 -9.91
C ARG A 157 4.82 -27.37 -8.81
N SER A 158 5.76 -26.43 -8.93
CA SER A 158 6.87 -26.22 -7.98
C SER A 158 6.71 -24.88 -7.28
N ASP A 159 5.73 -24.82 -6.39
CA ASP A 159 5.41 -23.63 -5.59
C ASP A 159 6.51 -23.29 -4.56
N ASN A 160 7.42 -24.21 -4.30
CA ASN A 160 8.52 -24.06 -3.36
C ASN A 160 9.87 -24.40 -4.02
N PRO A 161 10.45 -23.49 -4.83
CA PRO A 161 11.71 -23.75 -5.52
C PRO A 161 12.87 -23.88 -4.52
N THR A 162 13.83 -24.75 -4.83
CA THR A 162 15.12 -24.78 -4.12
C THR A 162 15.94 -23.54 -4.45
N LEU A 163 16.97 -23.26 -3.65
CA LEU A 163 17.86 -22.10 -3.88
C LEU A 163 18.46 -22.08 -5.29
N HIS A 164 18.86 -23.24 -5.82
CA HIS A 164 19.38 -23.35 -7.18
C HIS A 164 18.32 -22.99 -8.23
N VAL A 165 17.10 -23.52 -8.09
CA VAL A 165 15.99 -23.21 -8.99
C VAL A 165 15.63 -21.73 -8.93
N PHE A 166 15.59 -21.15 -7.72
CA PHE A 166 15.36 -19.72 -7.52
C PHE A 166 16.41 -18.87 -8.27
N GLY A 167 17.69 -19.24 -8.20
CA GLY A 167 18.77 -18.56 -8.92
C GLY A 167 18.59 -18.60 -10.45
N TYR A 168 18.20 -19.76 -11.00
CA TYR A 168 17.89 -19.87 -12.43
C TYR A 168 16.67 -19.04 -12.84
N GLN A 169 15.61 -19.06 -12.03
CA GLN A 169 14.42 -18.25 -12.24
C GLN A 169 14.74 -16.74 -12.20
N GLU A 170 15.59 -16.30 -11.27
CA GLU A 170 15.99 -14.89 -11.18
C GLU A 170 16.74 -14.44 -12.43
N ASN A 171 17.69 -15.24 -12.91
CA ASN A 171 18.39 -14.96 -14.16
C ASN A 171 17.40 -14.85 -15.34
N LYS A 172 16.39 -15.72 -15.39
CA LYS A 172 15.34 -15.68 -16.42
C LYS A 172 14.49 -14.41 -16.32
N ILE A 173 14.04 -14.02 -15.13
CA ILE A 173 13.28 -12.77 -14.90
C ILE A 173 14.11 -11.56 -15.31
N ARG A 174 15.39 -11.53 -14.93
CA ARG A 174 16.32 -10.45 -15.28
C ARG A 174 16.50 -10.34 -16.79
N LEU A 175 16.75 -11.45 -17.48
CA LEU A 175 16.89 -11.49 -18.94
C LEU A 175 15.60 -11.06 -19.64
N GLN A 176 14.43 -11.54 -19.19
CA GLN A 176 13.14 -11.12 -19.73
C GLN A 176 12.92 -9.60 -19.61
N ARG A 177 13.26 -9.00 -18.46
CA ARG A 177 13.16 -7.54 -18.27
C ARG A 177 14.11 -6.78 -19.19
N SER A 178 15.37 -7.20 -19.27
CA SER A 178 16.35 -6.57 -20.16
C SER A 178 15.93 -6.67 -21.63
N LEU A 179 15.43 -7.83 -22.06
CA LEU A 179 14.92 -8.02 -23.42
C LEU A 179 13.64 -7.21 -23.67
N ALA A 180 12.72 -7.10 -22.71
CA ALA A 180 11.51 -6.29 -22.86
C ALA A 180 11.79 -4.78 -23.01
N MET A 181 12.92 -4.29 -22.49
CA MET A 181 13.35 -2.90 -22.72
C MET A 181 13.95 -2.70 -24.12
N ILE A 182 14.58 -3.73 -24.70
CA ILE A 182 15.21 -3.69 -26.02
C ILE A 182 14.20 -3.98 -27.13
N ILE A 183 13.33 -4.96 -26.88
CA ILE A 183 12.29 -5.41 -27.79
C ILE A 183 11.02 -4.65 -27.41
N THR A 184 10.71 -3.60 -28.17
CA THR A 184 9.45 -2.88 -28.02
C THR A 184 8.30 -3.90 -28.06
N PRO A 185 7.39 -3.95 -27.08
CA PRO A 185 6.30 -4.92 -27.07
C PRO A 185 5.45 -4.67 -28.30
N LYS A 186 5.60 -5.53 -29.32
CA LYS A 186 4.78 -5.51 -30.51
C LYS A 186 3.43 -6.10 -30.14
N GLY A 187 2.41 -5.26 -30.07
CA GLY A 187 1.03 -5.72 -30.12
C GLY A 187 0.81 -6.53 -31.40
N ASN A 188 0.01 -7.58 -31.32
CA ASN A 188 -0.24 -8.52 -32.42
C ASN A 188 -0.99 -7.90 -33.63
N VAL A 189 -1.16 -6.57 -33.67
CA VAL A 189 -2.08 -5.86 -34.58
C VAL A 189 -1.42 -4.71 -35.37
N GLU A 190 -0.14 -4.38 -35.20
CA GLU A 190 0.50 -3.31 -35.99
C GLU A 190 1.50 -3.81 -37.04
N LYS A 191 1.25 -3.40 -38.30
CA LYS A 191 2.06 -3.74 -39.48
C LYS A 191 3.50 -3.22 -39.34
N LYS A 192 4.44 -4.02 -39.86
CA LYS A 192 5.88 -3.74 -40.00
C LYS A 192 6.17 -2.28 -40.39
N LYS A 193 6.90 -1.56 -39.53
CA LYS A 193 7.98 -0.68 -40.01
C LYS A 193 9.32 -1.40 -39.78
N ARG A 194 9.99 -1.75 -40.87
CA ARG A 194 11.44 -2.03 -40.85
C ARG A 194 12.14 -0.70 -41.11
N LYS A 195 13.10 -0.34 -40.25
CA LYS A 195 14.47 -0.10 -40.69
C LYS A 195 15.43 -0.25 -39.52
N ASN A 196 16.57 -0.84 -39.85
CA ASN A 196 17.67 -1.19 -38.97
C ASN A 196 18.34 0.09 -38.44
N GLU A 197 18.00 0.54 -37.24
CA GLU A 197 18.87 1.42 -36.48
C GLU A 197 19.29 0.68 -35.21
N PRO A 198 20.60 0.49 -34.97
CA PRO A 198 21.05 -0.05 -33.70
C PRO A 198 20.60 0.90 -32.58
N VAL A 199 20.02 0.34 -31.52
CA VAL A 199 19.68 1.09 -30.31
C VAL A 199 20.99 1.52 -29.66
N VAL A 200 21.38 2.78 -29.84
CA VAL A 200 22.52 3.37 -29.14
C VAL A 200 22.07 3.71 -27.72
N ILE A 201 22.55 2.96 -26.74
CA ILE A 201 22.39 3.30 -25.33
C ILE A 201 23.30 4.49 -25.06
N SER A 202 22.73 5.69 -25.04
CA SER A 202 23.46 6.91 -24.68
C SER A 202 23.32 7.17 -23.18
N THR A 203 24.44 7.52 -22.53
CA THR A 203 24.47 8.05 -21.17
C THR A 203 24.13 9.54 -21.12
N SER A 204 23.83 10.16 -22.26
CA SER A 204 23.44 11.56 -22.33
C SER A 204 22.03 11.77 -21.74
N PRO A 205 21.78 12.89 -21.04
CA PRO A 205 20.47 13.19 -20.48
C PRO A 205 19.40 13.25 -21.57
N LEU A 206 18.22 12.69 -21.25
CA LEU A 206 17.06 12.68 -22.13
C LEU A 206 16.69 14.12 -22.54
N LYS A 207 16.55 14.37 -23.85
CA LYS A 207 16.13 15.69 -24.34
C LYS A 207 14.74 16.00 -23.80
N LYS A 208 14.58 17.18 -23.18
CA LYS A 208 13.29 17.69 -22.73
C LYS A 208 12.31 17.71 -23.90
N ARG A 209 11.15 17.11 -23.69
CA ARG A 209 10.02 17.17 -24.62
C ARG A 209 9.58 18.63 -24.68
N LYS A 210 9.62 19.25 -25.86
CA LYS A 210 8.99 20.56 -26.06
C LYS A 210 7.47 20.35 -25.93
N LEU A 211 6.85 21.11 -25.03
CA LEU A 211 5.40 21.26 -24.95
C LEU A 211 4.88 21.93 -26.22
#